data_AF-A0A3D2WAU0-F1
#
_entry.id   AF-A0A3D2WAU0-F1
#
_cell.length_a   1.000
_cell.length_b   1.000
_cell.length_c   1.000
_cell.angle_alpha   90.00
_cell.angle_beta   90.00
_cell.angle_gamma   90.00
#
_symmetry.space_group_name_H-M   'P 1'
#
loop_
_entity.id
_entity.type
_entity.pdbx_description
1 polymer ?
#
loop_
_entity_poly.entity_id
_entity_poly.type
_entity_poly.pdbx_seq_one_letter_code
_entity_poly.pdbx_strand_id
1 'polypeptide(L)'
;VSRNSGHVINIGSIAGRWVYPKGAVYNATKFAVWALNEGMNIDLVGTRIRVSSVDPGMTETEFSKVRFHGDKERADKVYEGTQPLTGEDIADAILYVANTPEHVDIINLVMMPTQQRHAFVLHRE
;
A
#
# COMPACT_ATOMS: atom_id res chain seq x y z
N VAL A 1 21.30 15.67 -4.85
CA VAL A 1 21.63 14.46 -4.07
C VAL A 1 23.00 13.92 -4.49
N SER A 2 24.01 13.92 -3.61
CA SER A 2 25.43 13.67 -3.98
C SER A 2 25.74 12.25 -4.47
N ARG A 3 25.14 11.21 -3.85
CA ARG A 3 25.35 9.80 -4.25
C ARG A 3 24.68 9.44 -5.59
N ASN A 4 23.65 10.20 -5.98
CA ASN A 4 22.86 10.00 -7.20
C ASN A 4 22.48 8.52 -7.45
N SER A 5 22.05 7.82 -6.40
CA SER A 5 21.50 6.47 -6.43
C SER A 5 20.71 6.17 -5.15
N GLY A 6 19.64 5.40 -5.29
CA GLY A 6 18.78 4.97 -4.19
C GLY A 6 17.35 4.69 -4.63
N HIS A 7 16.57 4.12 -3.73
CA HIS A 7 15.17 3.81 -3.95
C HIS A 7 14.39 4.09 -2.67
N VAL A 8 13.36 4.94 -2.77
CA VAL A 8 12.37 5.14 -1.72
C VAL A 8 11.14 4.31 -2.08
N ILE A 9 10.74 3.41 -1.18
CA ILE A 9 9.51 2.62 -1.34
C ILE A 9 8.56 2.99 -0.20
N ASN A 10 7.53 3.77 -0.52
CA ASN A 10 6.50 4.17 0.42
C ASN A 10 5.43 3.07 0.53
N ILE A 11 5.04 2.72 1.76
CA ILE A 11 3.89 1.84 1.99
C ILE A 11 2.62 2.69 2.04
N GLY A 12 1.90 2.73 0.91
CA GLY A 12 0.62 3.42 0.82
C GLY A 12 -0.54 2.47 1.12
N SER A 13 -1.61 2.55 0.34
CA SER A 13 -2.84 1.75 0.48
C SER A 13 -3.82 2.10 -0.64
N ILE A 14 -4.73 1.19 -0.98
CA ILE A 14 -5.92 1.54 -1.78
C ILE A 14 -6.77 2.66 -1.13
N ALA A 15 -6.66 2.85 0.18
CA ALA A 15 -7.30 3.93 0.93
C ALA A 15 -6.76 5.33 0.56
N GLY A 16 -5.57 5.40 -0.06
CA GLY A 16 -5.00 6.62 -0.63
C GLY A 16 -5.51 6.93 -2.04
N ARG A 17 -6.39 6.09 -2.59
CA ARG A 17 -7.02 6.26 -3.91
C ARG A 17 -8.53 6.31 -3.83
N TRP A 18 -9.12 5.50 -2.97
CA TRP A 18 -10.56 5.41 -2.78
C TRP A 18 -10.90 5.49 -1.30
N VAL A 19 -11.64 6.53 -0.94
CA VAL A 19 -12.09 6.75 0.44
C VAL A 19 -13.22 5.78 0.81
N TYR A 20 -13.28 5.41 2.09
CA TYR A 20 -14.35 4.56 2.65
C TYR A 20 -14.78 5.03 4.05
N PRO A 21 -16.02 4.70 4.49
CA PRO A 21 -16.58 5.17 5.76
C PRO A 21 -15.81 4.62 6.97
N LYS A 22 -15.84 5.35 8.08
CA LYS A 22 -15.11 5.01 9.33
C LYS A 22 -13.59 4.92 9.14
N GLY A 23 -13.06 5.58 8.10
CA GLY A 23 -11.65 5.63 7.76
C GLY A 23 -11.11 7.05 7.55
N ALA A 24 -11.85 8.11 7.85
CA ALA A 24 -11.55 9.49 7.42
C ALA A 24 -10.08 9.91 7.58
N VAL A 25 -9.52 9.78 8.79
CA VAL A 25 -8.12 10.15 9.06
C VAL A 25 -7.13 9.21 8.35
N TYR A 26 -7.40 7.90 8.34
CA TYR A 26 -6.55 6.92 7.65
C TYR A 26 -6.53 7.14 6.13
N ASN A 27 -7.69 7.43 5.53
CA ASN A 27 -7.79 7.78 4.12
C ASN A 27 -6.96 9.04 3.86
N ALA A 28 -7.17 10.11 4.63
CA ALA A 28 -6.42 11.36 4.47
C ALA A 28 -4.90 11.15 4.55
N THR A 29 -4.41 10.36 5.51
CA THR A 29 -2.97 10.10 5.62
C THR A 29 -2.43 9.28 4.45
N LYS A 30 -3.20 8.32 3.92
CA LYS A 30 -2.79 7.54 2.76
C LYS A 30 -2.86 8.31 1.45
N PHE A 31 -3.80 9.26 1.32
CA PHE A 31 -3.78 10.25 0.23
C PHE A 31 -2.56 11.17 0.34
N ALA A 32 -2.17 11.58 1.55
CA ALA A 32 -0.96 12.36 1.76
C ALA A 32 0.32 11.59 1.39
N VAL A 33 0.39 10.29 1.70
CA VAL A 33 1.50 9.42 1.25
C VAL A 33 1.54 9.32 -0.28
N TRP A 34 0.38 9.17 -0.94
CA TRP A 34 0.32 9.15 -2.40
C TRP A 34 0.82 10.46 -3.01
N ALA A 35 0.34 11.60 -2.53
CA ALA A 35 0.78 12.92 -3.01
C ALA A 35 2.26 13.18 -2.73
N LEU A 36 2.78 12.73 -1.58
CA LEU A 36 4.21 12.81 -1.25
C LEU A 36 5.05 11.98 -2.23
N ASN A 37 4.61 10.76 -2.53
CA ASN A 37 5.30 9.87 -3.47
C ASN A 37 5.38 10.50 -4.87
N GLU A 38 4.27 11.08 -5.35
CA GLU A 38 4.22 11.78 -6.62
C GLU A 38 5.13 13.02 -6.63
N GLY A 39 5.07 13.86 -5.60
CA GLY A 39 5.91 15.06 -5.49
C GLY A 39 7.41 14.71 -5.46
N MET A 40 7.80 13.72 -4.66
CA MET A 40 9.19 13.25 -4.62
C MET A 40 9.67 12.69 -5.96
N ASN A 41 8.81 11.99 -6.70
CA ASN A 41 9.17 11.46 -8.02
C ASN A 41 9.48 12.61 -9.00
N ILE A 42 8.64 13.63 -9.03
CA ILE A 42 8.81 14.83 -9.87
C ILE A 42 10.07 15.60 -9.48
N ASP A 43 10.27 15.86 -8.18
CA ASP A 43 11.41 16.63 -7.65
C ASP A 43 12.77 15.97 -7.92
N LEU A 44 12.79 14.65 -8.18
CA LEU A 44 13.99 13.87 -8.44
C LEU A 44 14.29 13.69 -9.94
N VAL A 45 13.58 14.38 -10.83
CA VAL A 45 13.88 14.40 -12.27
C VAL A 45 15.36 14.74 -12.52
N GLY A 46 15.99 14.00 -13.44
CA GLY A 46 17.41 14.15 -13.75
C GLY A 46 18.36 13.45 -12.78
N THR A 47 17.85 12.77 -11.74
CA THR A 47 18.62 11.89 -10.87
C THR A 47 18.39 10.41 -11.22
N ARG A 48 19.19 9.50 -10.64
CA ARG A 48 18.97 8.04 -10.70
C ARG A 48 18.28 7.49 -9.45
N ILE A 49 17.51 8.33 -8.76
CA ILE A 49 16.79 7.94 -7.55
C ILE A 49 15.36 7.61 -7.95
N ARG A 50 14.91 6.42 -7.53
CA ARG A 50 13.55 5.94 -7.79
C ARG A 50 12.65 6.20 -6.60
N VAL A 51 11.38 6.46 -6.88
CA VAL A 51 10.36 6.68 -5.85
C VAL A 51 9.10 5.92 -6.21
N SER A 52 8.80 4.89 -5.42
CA SER A 52 7.71 3.95 -5.66
C SER A 52 6.76 3.89 -4.46
N SER A 53 5.48 3.64 -4.73
CA SER A 53 4.54 3.20 -3.70
C SER A 53 4.14 1.73 -3.89
N VAL A 54 4.02 1.01 -2.78
CA VAL A 54 3.29 -0.26 -2.70
C VAL A 54 2.00 -0.01 -1.95
N ASP A 55 0.87 -0.31 -2.59
CA ASP A 55 -0.46 0.10 -2.14
C ASP A 55 -1.39 -1.11 -1.99
N PRO A 56 -1.38 -1.75 -0.81
CA PRO A 56 -2.19 -2.93 -0.54
C PRO A 56 -3.66 -2.61 -0.34
N GLY A 57 -4.49 -3.59 -0.69
CA GLY A 57 -5.87 -3.74 -0.28
C GLY A 57 -6.01 -4.39 1.09
N MET A 58 -6.98 -5.28 1.23
CA MET A 58 -7.21 -6.05 2.44
C MET A 58 -6.08 -7.07 2.64
N THR A 59 -5.30 -6.84 3.70
CA THR A 59 -4.14 -7.65 4.08
C THR A 59 -4.25 -8.05 5.54
N GLU A 60 -4.19 -9.33 5.84
CA GLU A 60 -4.21 -9.84 7.20
C GLU A 60 -2.83 -9.72 7.84
N THR A 61 -2.73 -8.76 8.75
CA THR A 61 -1.59 -8.51 9.63
C THR A 61 -2.13 -8.05 11.00
N GLU A 62 -1.24 -7.58 11.87
CA GLU A 62 -1.64 -6.92 13.12
C GLU A 62 -2.42 -5.61 12.90
N PHE A 63 -2.49 -5.09 11.66
CA PHE A 63 -3.16 -3.82 11.33
C PHE A 63 -4.58 -3.70 11.93
N SER A 64 -5.44 -4.70 11.71
CA SER A 64 -6.82 -4.65 12.22
C SER A 64 -6.88 -4.79 13.74
N LYS A 65 -5.96 -5.53 14.36
CA LYS A 65 -5.86 -5.63 15.82
C LYS A 65 -5.47 -4.29 16.44
N VAL A 66 -4.49 -3.58 15.86
CA VAL A 66 -4.10 -2.23 16.28
C VAL A 66 -5.23 -1.23 16.05
N ARG A 67 -5.87 -1.28 14.88
CA ARG A 67 -7.01 -0.41 14.52
C ARG A 67 -8.16 -0.51 15.52
N PHE A 68 -8.41 -1.70 16.06
CA PHE A 68 -9.46 -1.94 17.05
C PHE A 68 -8.93 -2.10 18.48
N HIS A 69 -7.75 -1.55 18.78
CA HIS A 69 -7.21 -1.45 20.14
C HIS A 69 -7.12 -2.79 20.88
N GLY A 70 -6.79 -3.86 20.16
CA GLY A 70 -6.66 -5.22 20.71
C GLY A 70 -7.95 -6.05 20.68
N ASP A 71 -9.07 -5.49 20.19
CA ASP A 71 -10.31 -6.25 19.95
C ASP A 71 -10.12 -7.26 18.81
N LYS A 72 -9.74 -8.48 19.19
CA LYS A 72 -9.45 -9.57 18.27
C LYS A 72 -10.68 -10.03 17.50
N GLU A 73 -11.83 -10.16 18.17
CA GLU A 73 -13.06 -10.64 17.52
C GLU A 73 -13.48 -9.70 16.38
N ARG A 74 -13.39 -8.39 16.62
CA ARG A 74 -13.66 -7.39 15.60
C ARG A 74 -12.62 -7.35 14.49
N ALA A 75 -11.35 -7.62 14.80
CA ALA A 75 -10.28 -7.71 13.81
C ALA A 75 -10.48 -8.93 12.89
N ASP A 76 -10.78 -10.09 13.45
CA ASP A 76 -11.00 -11.34 12.72
C ASP A 76 -12.21 -11.22 11.77
N LYS A 77 -13.29 -10.56 12.22
CA LYS A 77 -14.47 -10.24 11.39
C LYS A 77 -14.17 -9.41 10.13
N VAL A 78 -13.05 -8.68 10.07
CA VAL A 78 -12.67 -7.96 8.85
C VAL A 78 -12.41 -8.94 7.70
N TYR A 79 -11.79 -10.07 8.01
CA TYR A 79 -11.30 -11.04 7.03
C TYR A 79 -12.19 -12.29 6.90
N GLU A 80 -13.19 -12.45 7.77
CA GLU A 80 -14.13 -13.58 7.77
C GLU A 80 -14.77 -13.84 6.39
N GLY A 81 -14.72 -15.09 5.91
CA GLY A 81 -15.24 -15.48 4.59
C GLY A 81 -14.42 -14.95 3.41
N THR A 82 -13.15 -14.57 3.63
CA THR A 82 -12.26 -14.07 2.56
C THR A 82 -10.88 -14.70 2.64
N GLN A 83 -10.15 -14.66 1.51
CA GLN A 83 -8.73 -14.90 1.41
C GLN A 83 -8.03 -13.53 1.24
N PRO A 84 -7.65 -12.86 2.33
CA PRO A 84 -6.91 -11.59 2.26
C PRO A 84 -5.47 -11.81 1.74
N LEU A 85 -4.79 -10.71 1.41
CA LEU A 85 -3.34 -10.75 1.24
C LEU A 85 -2.66 -11.03 2.58
N THR A 86 -1.42 -11.52 2.54
CA THR A 86 -0.57 -11.72 3.73
C THR A 86 0.55 -10.69 3.82
N GLY A 87 1.29 -10.69 4.93
CA GLY A 87 2.50 -9.88 5.04
C GLY A 87 3.58 -10.29 4.03
N GLU A 88 3.67 -11.59 3.74
CA GLU A 88 4.57 -12.18 2.75
C GLU A 88 4.24 -11.68 1.34
N ASP A 89 2.96 -11.61 0.95
CA ASP A 89 2.56 -11.06 -0.35
C ASP A 89 3.07 -9.61 -0.53
N ILE A 90 3.02 -8.80 0.53
CA ILE A 90 3.50 -7.42 0.50
C ILE A 90 5.02 -7.37 0.45
N ALA A 91 5.71 -8.25 1.17
CA ALA A 91 7.16 -8.35 1.14
C ALA A 91 7.66 -8.72 -0.27
N ASP A 92 7.00 -9.68 -0.93
CA ASP A 92 7.32 -10.09 -2.30
C ASP A 92 7.09 -8.94 -3.30
N ALA A 93 6.01 -8.17 -3.14
CA ALA A 93 5.77 -6.98 -3.96
C ALA A 93 6.85 -5.90 -3.77
N ILE A 94 7.31 -5.68 -2.54
CA ILE A 94 8.41 -4.76 -2.25
C ILE A 94 9.70 -5.25 -2.90
N LEU A 95 10.01 -6.56 -2.79
CA LEU A 95 11.19 -7.14 -3.44
C LEU A 95 11.11 -7.02 -4.97
N TYR A 96 9.93 -7.24 -5.56
CA TYR A 96 9.73 -7.07 -6.99
C TYR A 96 10.03 -5.63 -7.43
N VAL A 97 9.49 -4.64 -6.73
CA VAL A 97 9.73 -3.22 -7.02
C VAL A 97 11.21 -2.86 -6.83
N ALA A 98 11.82 -3.28 -5.74
CA ALA A 98 13.21 -2.98 -5.41
C ALA A 98 14.21 -3.56 -6.43
N ASN A 99 13.93 -4.76 -6.95
CA ASN A 99 14.83 -5.48 -7.86
C ASN A 99 14.68 -5.12 -9.35
N THR A 100 13.83 -4.16 -9.69
CA THR A 100 13.77 -3.65 -11.07
C THR A 100 15.13 -3.05 -11.49
N PRO A 101 15.50 -3.08 -12.79
CA PRO A 101 16.72 -2.43 -13.27
C PRO A 101 16.76 -0.94 -12.91
N GLU A 102 17.96 -0.34 -12.75
CA GLU A 102 18.10 1.06 -12.29
C GLU A 102 17.35 2.10 -13.15
N HIS A 103 17.15 1.83 -14.44
CA HIS A 103 16.44 2.71 -15.37
C HIS A 103 14.91 2.52 -15.37
N VAL A 104 14.40 1.56 -14.59
CA VAL A 104 12.98 1.25 -14.46
C VAL A 104 12.51 1.76 -13.10
N ASP A 105 11.49 2.60 -13.11
CA ASP A 105 10.81 3.09 -11.91
C ASP A 105 9.33 2.67 -11.94
N ILE A 106 8.93 1.80 -11.00
CA ILE A 106 7.53 1.46 -10.79
C ILE A 106 6.96 2.52 -9.85
N ILE A 107 6.28 3.52 -10.41
CA ILE A 107 5.79 4.66 -9.62
C ILE A 107 4.75 4.22 -8.58
N ASN A 108 3.84 3.32 -8.98
CA ASN A 108 2.76 2.81 -8.14
C ASN A 108 2.52 1.32 -8.41
N LEU A 109 2.53 0.49 -7.35
CA LEU A 109 2.09 -0.91 -7.40
C LEU A 109 0.85 -1.06 -6.52
N VAL A 110 -0.30 -1.30 -7.15
CA VAL A 110 -1.58 -1.53 -6.45
C VAL A 110 -1.89 -3.01 -6.45
N MET A 111 -2.11 -3.58 -5.28
CA MET A 111 -2.44 -5.00 -5.14
C MET A 111 -3.59 -5.21 -4.17
N MET A 112 -4.49 -6.13 -4.51
CA MET A 112 -5.67 -6.49 -3.73
C MET A 112 -5.85 -8.01 -3.82
N PRO A 113 -6.46 -8.66 -2.81
CA PRO A 113 -6.87 -10.04 -2.97
C PRO A 113 -7.91 -10.13 -4.10
N THR A 114 -7.97 -11.26 -4.80
CA THR A 114 -8.83 -11.42 -6.01
C THR A 114 -10.32 -11.25 -5.72
N GLN A 115 -10.74 -11.48 -4.48
CA GLN A 115 -12.10 -11.25 -3.97
C GLN A 115 -12.41 -9.76 -3.76
N GLN A 116 -11.41 -8.88 -3.73
CA GLN A 116 -11.56 -7.44 -3.60
C GLN A 116 -11.22 -6.74 -4.93
N ARG A 117 -12.16 -5.94 -5.45
CA ARG A 117 -11.98 -5.17 -6.71
C ARG A 117 -12.05 -3.66 -6.52
N HIS A 118 -12.45 -3.22 -5.34
CA HIS A 118 -12.50 -1.82 -4.93
C HIS A 118 -12.58 -1.74 -3.40
N ALA A 119 -12.40 -0.56 -2.81
CA ALA A 119 -12.65 -0.33 -1.37
C ALA A 119 -14.07 -0.71 -0.91
N PHE A 120 -15.02 -0.81 -1.84
CA PHE A 120 -16.44 -1.15 -1.60
C PHE A 120 -16.89 -2.44 -2.27
N VAL A 121 -16.06 -3.05 -3.10
CA VAL A 121 -16.42 -4.24 -3.88
C VAL A 121 -15.59 -5.39 -3.35
N LEU A 122 -16.20 -6.17 -2.47
CA LEU A 122 -15.61 -7.34 -1.80
C LEU A 122 -16.62 -8.49 -1.84
N HIS A 123 -16.17 -9.64 -2.32
CA HIS A 123 -16.91 -10.90 -2.23
C HIS A 123 -16.48 -11.67 -0.99
N ARG A 124 -17.46 -12.26 -0.27
CA ARG A 124 -17.25 -13.18 0.85
C ARG A 124 -17.97 -14.50 0.52
N GLU A 125 -17.34 -15.61 0.87
CA GLU A 125 -17.93 -16.96 0.77
C GLU A 125 -19.00 -17.21 1.84
#